data_AF-A0A6G0PZR4-F1
#
_entry.id   AF-A0A6G0PZR4-F1
#
_cell.length_a   1.000
_cell.length_b   1.000
_cell.length_c   1.000
_cell.angle_alpha   90.00
_cell.angle_beta   90.00
_cell.angle_gamma   90.00
#
_symmetry.space_group_name_H-M   'P 1'
#
loop_
_entity.id
_entity.type
_entity.pdbx_description
1 polymer ?
#
loop_
_entity_poly.entity_id
_entity_poly.type
_entity_poly.pdbx_seq_one_letter_code
_entity_poly.pdbx_strand_id
1 'polypeptide(L)'
;MPRFTRWFVFATVAAATLTNLAISHPDTTTPSADFSADQHVTRKLFVENGRRLLKNCIHSDIGRDLNERATARRLTLLESFHVERRRLDAGTALTSNHESNRTDLTLNATASELFNGESACLLEPEVTEGPYYVAGELIRSDIREDQPGIDLYVDLQFIDVNTCSPVNELYVDFWHANASGVYSGVVARTNGNSDDASNVGTTFHRGLSRTGSDGVVSFTTKFPGLYAGRTTHIHIMTHANGNVLANGT
;
A
#
# COMPACT_ATOMS: atom_id res chain seq x y z
N MET A 1 -70.89 -16.92 -39.22
CA MET A 1 -71.53 -16.74 -37.89
C MET A 1 -70.88 -17.75 -36.95
N PRO A 2 -70.45 -17.45 -35.70
CA PRO A 2 -70.53 -16.22 -34.90
C PRO A 2 -69.13 -15.67 -34.46
N ARG A 3 -68.95 -14.34 -34.45
CA ARG A 3 -68.89 -13.42 -33.27
C ARG A 3 -67.56 -13.36 -32.51
N PHE A 4 -66.83 -12.27 -32.81
CA PHE A 4 -66.17 -11.32 -31.90
C PHE A 4 -65.98 -11.74 -30.43
N THR A 5 -64.74 -11.65 -29.94
CA THR A 5 -64.42 -10.73 -28.84
C THR A 5 -62.95 -10.30 -28.90
N ARG A 6 -62.72 -8.98 -28.99
CA ARG A 6 -61.43 -8.33 -28.78
C ARG A 6 -61.04 -8.46 -27.30
N TRP A 7 -59.81 -8.85 -27.02
CA TRP A 7 -59.16 -8.53 -25.76
C TRP A 7 -57.90 -7.72 -26.05
N PHE A 8 -57.96 -6.44 -25.70
CA PHE A 8 -56.82 -5.56 -25.57
C PHE A 8 -56.02 -6.02 -24.36
N VAL A 9 -54.78 -6.46 -24.55
CA VAL A 9 -53.81 -6.55 -23.46
C VAL A 9 -52.81 -5.42 -23.67
N PHE A 10 -52.83 -4.46 -22.77
CA PHE A 10 -51.83 -3.41 -22.65
C PHE A 10 -50.47 -4.05 -22.38
N ALA A 11 -49.51 -3.86 -23.30
CA ALA A 11 -48.11 -4.11 -23.01
C ALA A 11 -47.55 -2.83 -22.37
N THR A 12 -47.58 -2.75 -21.04
CA THR A 12 -46.83 -1.75 -20.29
C THR A 12 -45.35 -2.13 -20.32
N VAL A 13 -44.55 -1.32 -21.04
CA VAL A 13 -43.09 -1.33 -20.95
C VAL A 13 -42.71 -0.85 -19.55
N ALA A 14 -42.37 -1.78 -18.66
CA ALA A 14 -41.70 -1.45 -17.42
C ALA A 14 -40.22 -1.23 -17.71
N ALA A 15 -39.81 0.04 -17.77
CA ALA A 15 -38.40 0.41 -17.74
C ALA A 15 -37.84 0.04 -16.36
N ALA A 16 -37.11 -1.07 -16.28
CA ALA A 16 -36.36 -1.42 -15.09
C ALA A 16 -35.15 -0.48 -14.98
N THR A 17 -35.28 0.59 -14.22
CA THR A 17 -34.13 1.38 -13.77
C THR A 17 -33.32 0.51 -12.82
N LEU A 18 -32.19 -0.03 -13.28
CA LEU A 18 -31.15 -0.60 -12.42
C LEU A 18 -30.54 0.55 -11.62
N THR A 19 -31.14 0.89 -10.48
CA THR A 19 -30.45 1.62 -9.44
C THR A 19 -29.39 0.69 -8.88
N ASN A 20 -28.12 0.93 -9.23
CA ASN A 20 -26.98 0.41 -8.49
C ASN A 20 -27.02 0.99 -7.08
N LEU A 21 -27.79 0.37 -6.20
CA LEU A 21 -27.60 0.48 -4.77
C LEU A 21 -26.30 -0.28 -4.48
N ALA A 22 -25.24 0.45 -4.20
CA ALA A 22 -24.10 -0.09 -3.48
C ALA A 22 -24.61 -0.49 -2.09
N ILE A 23 -25.11 -1.71 -1.97
CA ILE A 23 -25.42 -2.33 -0.69
C ILE A 23 -24.07 -2.74 -0.11
N SER A 24 -23.54 -1.91 0.80
CA SER A 24 -22.63 -2.43 1.82
C SER A 24 -23.41 -3.51 2.58
N HIS A 25 -23.04 -4.78 2.35
CA HIS A 25 -23.84 -5.93 2.74
C HIS A 25 -24.07 -6.05 4.26
N PRO A 26 -25.17 -6.73 4.64
CA PRO A 26 -25.75 -6.76 5.98
C PRO A 26 -25.05 -7.75 6.90
N ASP A 27 -25.30 -7.54 8.20
CA ASP A 27 -24.95 -8.36 9.36
C ASP A 27 -24.57 -9.82 9.05
N THR A 28 -23.32 -10.16 9.32
CA THR A 28 -22.90 -11.52 9.65
C THR A 28 -22.22 -11.46 11.02
N THR A 29 -22.73 -12.27 11.93
CA THR A 29 -22.52 -12.31 13.39
C THR A 29 -21.12 -12.76 13.84
N THR A 30 -20.08 -12.25 13.20
CA THR A 30 -18.75 -12.11 13.80
C THR A 30 -18.53 -10.62 14.01
N PRO A 31 -18.34 -10.13 15.24
CA PRO A 31 -17.82 -8.79 15.40
C PRO A 31 -16.48 -8.77 14.66
N SER A 32 -16.41 -8.09 13.51
CA SER A 32 -15.18 -7.36 13.21
C SER A 32 -14.89 -6.63 14.50
N ALA A 33 -13.79 -6.96 15.19
CA ALA A 33 -13.50 -6.41 16.51
C ALA A 33 -13.67 -4.90 16.44
N ASP A 34 -14.83 -4.40 16.90
CA ASP A 34 -15.16 -3.00 16.81
C ASP A 34 -14.21 -2.38 17.83
N PHE A 35 -13.31 -1.53 17.35
CA PHE A 35 -12.32 -0.96 18.23
C PHE A 35 -13.08 -0.26 19.35
N SER A 36 -12.72 -0.52 20.60
CA SER A 36 -13.37 0.15 21.72
C SER A 36 -13.21 1.67 21.54
N ALA A 37 -14.12 2.45 22.13
CA ALA A 37 -13.98 3.91 22.13
C ALA A 37 -12.59 4.34 22.64
N ASP A 38 -12.03 3.62 23.62
CA ASP A 38 -10.68 3.85 24.14
C ASP A 38 -9.59 3.53 23.12
N GLN A 39 -9.74 2.47 22.32
CA GLN A 39 -8.82 2.16 21.21
C GLN A 39 -8.88 3.27 20.15
N HIS A 40 -10.07 3.75 19.79
CA HIS A 40 -10.20 4.87 18.85
C HIS A 40 -9.53 6.15 19.37
N VAL A 41 -9.74 6.50 20.63
CA VAL A 41 -9.11 7.66 21.26
C VAL A 41 -7.59 7.51 21.30
N THR A 42 -7.09 6.33 21.70
CA THR A 42 -5.65 6.05 21.76
C THR A 42 -4.99 6.19 20.39
N ARG A 43 -5.60 5.62 19.35
CA ARG A 43 -5.13 5.72 17.97
C ARG A 43 -5.11 7.18 17.49
N LYS A 44 -6.18 7.92 17.77
CA LYS A 44 -6.25 9.35 17.44
C LYS A 44 -5.12 10.14 18.12
N LEU A 45 -4.94 9.96 19.43
CA LEU A 45 -3.89 10.62 20.19
C LEU A 45 -2.49 10.24 19.72
N PHE A 46 -2.26 8.98 19.33
CA PHE A 46 -1.01 8.56 18.73
C PHE A 46 -0.71 9.33 17.44
N VAL A 47 -1.68 9.39 16.52
CA VAL A 47 -1.51 10.09 15.24
C VAL A 47 -1.29 11.59 15.47
N GLU A 48 -2.07 12.23 16.35
CA GLU A 48 -1.92 13.66 16.66
C GLU A 48 -0.55 13.98 17.29
N ASN A 49 -0.10 13.17 18.25
CA ASN A 49 1.21 13.33 18.87
C ASN A 49 2.35 13.06 17.88
N GLY A 50 2.25 11.99 17.10
CA GLY A 50 3.24 11.66 16.08
C GLY A 50 3.37 12.79 15.05
N ARG A 51 2.26 13.41 14.62
CA ARG A 51 2.29 14.54 13.67
C ARG A 51 3.02 15.72 14.26
N ARG A 52 2.73 16.04 15.53
CA ARG A 52 3.40 17.13 16.23
C ARG A 52 4.90 16.88 16.39
N LEU A 53 5.30 15.66 16.78
CA LEU A 53 6.71 15.31 16.95
C LEU A 53 7.46 15.32 15.61
N LEU A 54 6.87 14.73 14.56
CA LEU A 54 7.47 14.73 13.23
C LEU A 54 7.61 16.15 12.67
N LYS A 55 6.61 17.02 12.92
CA LYS A 55 6.71 18.44 12.55
C LYS A 55 7.93 19.09 13.21
N ASN A 56 8.20 18.82 14.47
CA ASN A 56 9.41 19.33 15.12
C ASN A 56 10.68 18.81 14.45
N CYS A 57 10.70 17.53 14.07
CA CYS A 57 11.84 16.95 13.38
C CYS A 57 12.12 17.58 12.03
N ILE A 58 11.10 17.77 11.18
CA ILE A 58 11.25 18.40 9.86
C ILE A 58 11.87 19.80 9.96
N HIS A 59 11.63 20.53 11.05
CA HIS A 59 12.20 21.87 11.26
C HIS A 59 13.57 21.86 11.95
N SER A 60 14.02 20.72 12.49
CA SER A 60 15.35 20.58 13.10
C SER A 60 16.45 20.51 12.03
N ASP A 61 17.70 20.83 12.40
CA ASP A 61 18.84 20.76 11.48
C ASP A 61 19.02 19.34 10.92
N ILE A 62 18.90 18.33 11.78
CA ILE A 62 18.99 16.91 11.40
C ILE A 62 17.87 16.53 10.43
N GLY A 63 16.63 16.95 10.70
CA GLY A 63 15.51 16.59 9.83
C GLY A 63 15.52 17.32 8.49
N ARG A 64 16.01 18.56 8.41
CA ARG A 64 16.20 19.26 7.13
C ARG A 64 17.26 18.56 6.27
N ASP A 65 18.39 18.22 6.87
CA ASP A 65 19.46 17.45 6.22
C ASP A 65 18.98 16.06 5.74
N LEU A 66 18.19 15.35 6.56
CA LEU A 66 17.58 14.07 6.18
C LEU A 66 16.58 14.22 5.03
N ASN A 67 15.80 15.30 5.03
CA ASN A 67 14.84 15.60 3.98
C ASN A 67 15.50 15.98 2.65
N GLU A 68 16.62 16.69 2.69
CA GLU A 68 17.45 16.97 1.50
C GLU A 68 17.99 15.66 0.89
N ARG A 69 18.54 14.76 1.73
CA ARG A 69 18.96 13.42 1.28
C ARG A 69 17.81 12.59 0.72
N ALA A 70 16.65 12.61 1.37
CA ALA A 70 15.45 11.92 0.89
C ALA A 70 14.98 12.45 -0.46
N THR A 71 14.99 13.77 -0.65
CA THR A 71 14.63 14.42 -1.91
C THR A 71 15.59 14.02 -3.03
N ALA A 72 16.90 14.04 -2.78
CA ALA A 72 17.90 13.62 -3.75
C ALA A 72 17.73 12.14 -4.14
N ARG A 73 17.58 11.24 -3.14
CA ARG A 73 17.35 9.81 -3.37
C ARG A 73 16.11 9.55 -4.23
N ARG A 74 14.99 10.20 -3.91
CA ARG A 74 13.72 10.03 -4.64
C ARG A 74 13.80 10.55 -6.07
N LEU A 75 14.53 11.65 -6.29
CA LEU A 75 14.81 12.14 -7.65
C LEU A 75 15.60 11.11 -8.44
N THR A 76 16.71 10.58 -7.89
CA THR A 76 17.51 9.55 -8.56
C THR A 76 16.69 8.30 -8.87
N LEU A 77 15.81 7.88 -7.95
CA LEU A 77 14.89 6.78 -8.18
C LEU A 77 13.93 7.08 -9.34
N LEU A 78 13.31 8.25 -9.36
CA LEU A 78 12.42 8.66 -10.46
C LEU A 78 13.14 8.70 -11.82
N GLU A 79 14.37 9.23 -11.85
CA GLU A 79 15.20 9.30 -13.06
C GLU A 79 15.57 7.90 -13.58
N SER A 80 15.81 6.93 -12.69
CA SER A 80 16.07 5.54 -13.09
C SER A 80 14.90 4.94 -13.87
N PHE A 81 13.65 5.29 -13.54
CA PHE A 81 12.47 4.81 -14.26
C PHE A 81 12.30 5.43 -15.65
N HIS A 82 12.83 6.63 -15.88
CA HIS A 82 12.74 7.28 -17.19
C HIS A 82 13.53 6.50 -18.26
N VAL A 83 14.50 5.69 -17.86
CA VAL A 83 15.26 4.81 -18.76
C VAL A 83 14.47 3.55 -19.13
N GLU A 84 13.60 3.07 -18.23
CA GLU A 84 12.87 1.79 -18.39
C GLU A 84 11.44 1.92 -18.94
N ARG A 85 10.86 3.14 -18.98
CA ARG A 85 9.45 3.32 -19.36
C ARG A 85 9.22 3.27 -20.88
N ARG A 86 8.18 2.52 -21.28
CA ARG A 86 7.37 2.84 -22.47
C ARG A 86 6.80 4.24 -22.26
N ARG A 87 7.22 5.20 -23.08
CA ARG A 87 6.64 6.55 -23.09
C ARG A 87 5.14 6.43 -23.35
N LEU A 88 4.33 6.78 -22.36
CA LEU A 88 2.91 7.07 -22.61
C LEU A 88 2.85 8.21 -23.62
N ASP A 89 1.86 8.16 -24.52
CA ASP A 89 1.61 9.27 -25.44
C ASP A 89 1.34 10.55 -24.63
N ALA A 90 2.11 11.60 -24.91
CA ALA A 90 2.05 12.85 -24.15
C ALA A 90 0.67 13.51 -24.25
N GLY A 91 -0.03 13.37 -25.39
CA GLY A 91 -1.40 13.87 -25.55
C GLY A 91 -2.38 13.17 -24.62
N THR A 92 -2.28 11.85 -24.52
CA THR A 92 -3.10 11.02 -23.61
C THR A 92 -2.80 11.33 -22.15
N ALA A 93 -1.52 11.47 -21.78
CA ALA A 93 -1.12 11.78 -20.41
C ALA A 93 -1.61 13.18 -19.99
N LEU A 94 -1.44 14.20 -20.82
CA LEU A 94 -1.82 15.58 -20.49
C LEU A 94 -3.35 15.81 -20.47
N THR A 95 -4.13 14.97 -21.15
CA THR A 95 -5.61 15.05 -21.14
C THR A 95 -6.26 14.16 -20.09
N SER A 96 -5.49 13.29 -19.43
CA SER A 96 -5.98 12.45 -18.34
C SER A 96 -6.04 13.26 -17.05
N ASN A 97 -7.23 13.37 -16.45
CA ASN A 97 -7.32 13.86 -15.08
C ASN A 97 -6.73 12.80 -14.13
N HIS A 98 -5.73 13.20 -13.35
CA HIS A 98 -5.11 12.34 -12.33
C HIS A 98 -5.76 12.50 -10.95
N GLU A 99 -6.95 13.11 -10.87
CA GLU A 99 -7.67 13.41 -9.63
C GLU A 99 -6.80 14.18 -8.62
N SER A 100 -5.93 15.04 -9.15
CA SER A 100 -5.04 15.90 -8.37
C SER A 100 -5.48 17.35 -8.51
N ASN A 101 -5.54 18.06 -7.38
CA ASN A 101 -5.85 19.49 -7.34
C ASN A 101 -4.57 20.36 -7.34
N ARG A 102 -3.39 19.76 -7.57
CA ARG A 102 -2.11 20.47 -7.68
C ARG A 102 -2.00 21.10 -9.07
N THR A 103 -2.14 22.41 -9.16
CA THR A 103 -2.00 23.20 -10.40
C THR A 103 -0.66 23.93 -10.49
N ASP A 104 0.14 23.85 -9.42
CA ASP A 104 1.45 24.50 -9.26
C ASP A 104 2.61 23.71 -9.88
N LEU A 105 2.40 22.42 -10.19
CA LEU A 105 3.42 21.58 -10.80
C LEU A 105 3.56 21.86 -12.29
N THR A 106 4.76 22.23 -12.71
CA THR A 106 5.12 22.44 -14.12
C THR A 106 6.17 21.42 -14.57
N LEU A 107 6.46 21.37 -15.87
CA LEU A 107 7.56 20.55 -16.41
C LEU A 107 8.94 20.89 -15.83
N ASN A 108 9.08 22.07 -15.22
CA ASN A 108 10.31 22.54 -14.59
C ASN A 108 10.27 22.43 -13.05
N ALA A 109 9.31 21.68 -12.49
CA ALA A 109 9.25 21.45 -11.05
C ALA A 109 10.55 20.82 -10.54
N THR A 110 11.10 21.40 -9.49
CA THR A 110 12.29 20.93 -8.81
C THR A 110 11.99 19.67 -7.98
N ALA A 111 13.01 18.89 -7.67
CA ALA A 111 12.86 17.73 -6.78
C ALA A 111 12.28 18.12 -5.41
N SER A 112 12.63 19.30 -4.91
CA SER A 112 12.06 19.82 -3.66
C SER A 112 10.55 20.04 -3.81
N GLU A 113 10.07 20.66 -4.88
CA GLU A 113 8.62 20.86 -5.09
C GLU A 113 7.84 19.54 -5.24
N LEU A 114 8.52 18.48 -5.71
CA LEU A 114 7.93 17.14 -5.87
C LEU A 114 7.96 16.30 -4.59
N PHE A 115 9.04 16.38 -3.80
CA PHE A 115 9.31 15.44 -2.70
C PHE A 115 9.43 16.06 -1.31
N ASN A 116 9.53 17.39 -1.21
CA ASN A 116 9.58 18.15 0.04
C ASN A 116 8.17 18.52 0.52
N GLY A 117 7.35 17.50 0.78
CA GLY A 117 6.01 17.65 1.35
C GLY A 117 6.00 17.27 2.84
N GLU A 118 5.07 17.83 3.60
CA GLU A 118 4.74 17.27 4.92
C GLU A 118 4.32 15.80 4.74
N SER A 119 4.76 14.93 5.66
CA SER A 119 4.44 13.51 5.56
C SER A 119 2.92 13.29 5.61
N ALA A 120 2.37 12.78 4.51
CA ALA A 120 0.93 12.59 4.35
C ALA A 120 0.35 11.59 5.36
N CYS A 121 1.14 10.58 5.74
CA CYS A 121 0.73 9.47 6.59
C CYS A 121 1.80 9.16 7.64
N LEU A 122 1.38 8.95 8.89
CA LEU A 122 2.17 8.31 9.93
C LEU A 122 1.73 6.87 10.04
N LEU A 123 2.68 5.94 10.05
CA LEU A 123 2.36 4.54 10.27
C LEU A 123 1.84 4.38 11.70
N GLU A 124 0.72 3.69 11.83
CA GLU A 124 0.17 3.32 13.13
C GLU A 124 1.03 2.23 13.76
N PRO A 125 1.32 2.27 15.08
CA PRO A 125 2.44 1.54 15.65
C PRO A 125 2.18 0.04 15.74
N GLU A 126 0.94 -0.42 15.62
CA GLU A 126 0.66 -1.85 15.58
C GLU A 126 -0.72 -2.11 14.99
N VAL A 127 -0.75 -2.94 13.95
CA VAL A 127 -1.97 -3.60 13.49
C VAL A 127 -1.77 -5.10 13.65
N THR A 128 -2.86 -5.86 13.58
CA THR A 128 -2.76 -7.32 13.61
C THR A 128 -1.84 -7.81 12.48
N GLU A 129 -0.85 -8.63 12.83
CA GLU A 129 0.09 -9.29 11.90
C GLU A 129 -0.68 -9.93 10.72
N GLY A 130 -1.85 -10.50 11.03
CA GLY A 130 -2.67 -11.21 10.07
C GLY A 130 -2.20 -12.65 9.87
N PRO A 131 -3.01 -13.49 9.21
CA PRO A 131 -2.78 -14.94 9.19
C PRO A 131 -1.72 -15.41 8.17
N TYR A 132 -1.05 -14.48 7.47
CA TYR A 132 -0.22 -14.79 6.30
C TYR A 132 1.25 -14.36 6.44
N TYR A 133 1.69 -14.04 7.66
CA TYR A 133 3.10 -13.86 7.93
C TYR A 133 3.85 -15.19 7.79
N VAL A 134 5.07 -15.13 7.22
CA VAL A 134 5.98 -16.26 7.09
C VAL A 134 7.33 -15.78 7.61
N ALA A 135 7.95 -16.53 8.51
CA ALA A 135 9.23 -16.18 9.09
C ALA A 135 10.40 -16.66 8.22
N GLY A 136 11.53 -15.92 8.25
CA GLY A 136 12.73 -16.27 7.51
C GLY A 136 12.64 -15.90 6.01
N GLU A 137 12.10 -14.71 5.73
CA GLU A 137 12.02 -14.18 4.37
C GLU A 137 13.39 -13.81 3.80
N LEU A 138 13.49 -13.77 2.48
CA LEU A 138 14.74 -13.46 1.78
C LEU A 138 15.12 -11.99 1.93
N ILE A 139 16.40 -11.71 2.18
CA ILE A 139 16.92 -10.35 2.15
C ILE A 139 17.04 -9.87 0.69
N ARG A 140 16.09 -9.06 0.23
CA ARG A 140 16.01 -8.53 -1.15
C ARG A 140 15.13 -7.30 -1.27
N SER A 141 15.44 -6.44 -2.24
CA SER A 141 14.67 -5.22 -2.51
C SER A 141 13.69 -5.36 -3.69
N ASP A 142 13.99 -6.18 -4.70
CA ASP A 142 13.00 -6.52 -5.75
C ASP A 142 12.24 -7.78 -5.37
N ILE A 143 10.94 -7.62 -5.14
CA ILE A 143 10.03 -8.67 -4.69
C ILE A 143 8.90 -8.91 -5.71
N ARG A 144 9.05 -8.42 -6.95
CA ARG A 144 8.04 -8.60 -8.00
C ARG A 144 7.90 -10.05 -8.46
N GLU A 145 9.03 -10.74 -8.56
CA GLU A 145 9.14 -12.03 -9.26
C GLU A 145 8.46 -11.95 -10.64
N ASP A 146 7.76 -13.01 -11.06
CA ASP A 146 7.04 -13.09 -12.33
C ASP A 146 5.58 -12.62 -12.23
N GLN A 147 5.16 -12.04 -11.10
CA GLN A 147 3.77 -11.68 -10.87
C GLN A 147 3.29 -10.57 -11.82
N PRO A 148 2.09 -10.69 -12.40
CA PRO A 148 1.49 -9.62 -13.17
C PRO A 148 1.03 -8.49 -12.25
N GLY A 149 1.01 -7.26 -12.78
CA GLY A 149 0.49 -6.10 -12.06
C GLY A 149 1.18 -4.80 -12.42
N ILE A 150 0.82 -3.74 -11.71
CA ILE A 150 1.41 -2.41 -11.85
C ILE A 150 2.60 -2.32 -10.90
N ASP A 151 3.78 -1.96 -11.42
CA ASP A 151 4.96 -1.76 -10.59
C ASP A 151 4.72 -0.65 -9.56
N LEU A 152 5.04 -0.96 -8.31
CA LEU A 152 5.01 -0.06 -7.17
C LEU A 152 6.40 0.02 -6.57
N TYR A 153 6.91 1.25 -6.47
CA TYR A 153 8.21 1.55 -5.87
C TYR A 153 7.98 2.18 -4.51
N VAL A 154 8.53 1.58 -3.48
CA VAL A 154 8.28 1.94 -2.09
C VAL A 154 9.59 2.38 -1.45
N ASP A 155 9.55 3.56 -0.82
CA ASP A 155 10.65 4.16 -0.08
C ASP A 155 10.16 4.41 1.36
N LEU A 156 10.60 3.59 2.30
CA LEU A 156 10.23 3.69 3.71
C LEU A 156 11.40 4.28 4.50
N GLN A 157 11.15 5.38 5.22
CA GLN A 157 12.14 6.02 6.08
C GLN A 157 11.71 5.98 7.53
N PHE A 158 12.57 5.42 8.38
CA PHE A 158 12.37 5.25 9.81
C PHE A 158 13.19 6.31 10.56
N ILE A 159 12.49 7.09 11.39
CA ILE A 159 13.05 8.22 12.13
C ILE A 159 12.63 8.08 13.59
N ASP A 160 13.58 8.23 14.51
CA ASP A 160 13.26 8.40 15.93
C ASP A 160 12.71 9.81 16.14
N VAL A 161 11.43 9.91 16.49
CA VAL A 161 10.73 11.19 16.65
C VAL A 161 11.18 12.02 17.85
N ASN A 162 12.00 11.47 18.75
CA ASN A 162 12.58 12.20 19.89
C ASN A 162 13.92 12.84 19.54
N THR A 163 14.75 12.13 18.77
CA THR A 163 16.09 12.58 18.39
C THR A 163 16.16 13.13 16.96
N CYS A 164 15.09 12.92 16.19
CA CYS A 164 14.97 13.24 14.76
C CYS A 164 16.02 12.55 13.88
N SER A 165 16.70 11.56 14.44
CA SER A 165 17.76 10.81 13.77
C SER A 165 17.20 9.59 13.05
N PRO A 166 17.80 9.18 11.92
CA PRO A 166 17.42 7.95 11.24
C PRO A 166 17.64 6.71 12.12
N VAL A 167 16.73 5.75 12.03
CA VAL A 167 16.86 4.45 12.72
C VAL A 167 17.60 3.47 11.82
N ASN A 168 18.87 3.22 12.11
CA ASN A 168 19.72 2.29 11.37
C ASN A 168 19.62 0.85 11.90
N GLU A 169 20.10 -0.11 11.11
CA GLU A 169 20.20 -1.53 11.49
C GLU A 169 18.86 -2.16 11.92
N LEU A 170 17.75 -1.60 11.45
CA LEU A 170 16.40 -2.11 11.63
C LEU A 170 16.08 -3.04 10.46
N TYR A 171 15.75 -4.28 10.74
CA TYR A 171 15.26 -5.20 9.72
C TYR A 171 13.77 -4.97 9.50
N VAL A 172 13.36 -4.85 8.24
CA VAL A 172 12.00 -4.52 7.83
C VAL A 172 11.46 -5.65 6.95
N ASP A 173 10.57 -6.43 7.52
CA ASP A 173 9.75 -7.40 6.81
C ASP A 173 8.63 -6.69 6.06
N PHE A 174 8.46 -7.05 4.81
CA PHE A 174 7.53 -6.39 3.90
C PHE A 174 6.80 -7.46 3.07
N TRP A 175 5.49 -7.54 3.23
CA TRP A 175 4.68 -8.51 2.49
C TRP A 175 3.29 -8.03 2.12
N HIS A 176 2.74 -8.54 1.03
CA HIS A 176 1.36 -8.28 0.63
C HIS A 176 0.83 -9.34 -0.35
N ALA A 177 -0.47 -9.29 -0.61
CA ALA A 177 -1.11 -10.11 -1.64
C ALA A 177 -0.70 -9.69 -3.06
N ASN A 178 -0.78 -10.62 -4.01
CA ASN A 178 -0.72 -10.28 -5.43
C ASN A 178 -1.99 -9.52 -5.90
N ALA A 179 -2.03 -9.16 -7.18
CA ALA A 179 -3.12 -8.38 -7.78
C ALA A 179 -4.52 -9.03 -7.64
N SER A 180 -4.60 -10.35 -7.41
CA SER A 180 -5.84 -11.09 -7.21
C SER A 180 -6.18 -11.36 -5.73
N GLY A 181 -5.37 -10.83 -4.80
CA GLY A 181 -5.63 -10.99 -3.37
C GLY A 181 -5.06 -12.25 -2.74
N VAL A 182 -4.10 -12.93 -3.39
CA VAL A 182 -3.47 -14.15 -2.87
C VAL A 182 -2.08 -13.86 -2.31
N TYR A 183 -1.81 -14.31 -1.09
CA TYR A 183 -0.49 -14.30 -0.46
C TYR A 183 0.32 -15.53 -0.86
N SER A 184 1.58 -15.33 -1.24
CA SER A 184 2.56 -16.39 -1.49
C SER A 184 2.87 -17.19 -0.22
N GLY A 185 3.38 -18.42 -0.37
CA GLY A 185 3.92 -19.22 0.72
C GLY A 185 2.91 -19.81 1.70
N VAL A 186 1.62 -19.47 1.59
CA VAL A 186 0.57 -19.90 2.54
C VAL A 186 -0.63 -20.48 1.82
N VAL A 187 -1.04 -21.69 2.19
CA VAL A 187 -2.29 -22.30 1.73
C VAL A 187 -3.30 -22.27 2.87
N ALA A 188 -4.39 -21.53 2.69
CA ALA A 188 -5.42 -21.36 3.70
C ALA A 188 -6.80 -21.17 3.06
N ARG A 189 -7.87 -21.53 3.78
CA ARG A 189 -9.26 -21.39 3.31
C ARG A 189 -9.64 -19.96 2.88
N THR A 190 -8.95 -18.96 3.41
CA THR A 190 -9.20 -17.53 3.15
C THR A 190 -8.18 -16.91 2.18
N ASN A 191 -7.28 -17.71 1.59
CA ASN A 191 -6.19 -17.23 0.74
C ASN A 191 -6.28 -17.83 -0.67
N GLY A 192 -7.18 -17.30 -1.50
CA GLY A 192 -7.37 -17.78 -2.87
C GLY A 192 -7.88 -19.22 -2.93
N ASN A 193 -7.21 -20.07 -3.71
CA ASN A 193 -7.54 -21.48 -3.85
C ASN A 193 -6.86 -22.31 -2.74
N SER A 194 -7.63 -22.81 -1.78
CA SER A 194 -7.09 -23.61 -0.67
C SER A 194 -6.61 -25.01 -1.06
N ASP A 195 -6.90 -25.46 -2.28
CA ASP A 195 -6.43 -26.75 -2.81
C ASP A 195 -5.14 -26.60 -3.64
N ASP A 196 -4.65 -25.37 -3.82
CA ASP A 196 -3.43 -25.10 -4.57
C ASP A 196 -2.18 -25.27 -3.68
N ALA A 197 -1.71 -26.52 -3.58
CA ALA A 197 -0.48 -26.85 -2.88
C ALA A 197 0.77 -26.21 -3.52
N SER A 198 0.71 -25.77 -4.79
CA SER A 198 1.87 -25.16 -5.46
C SER A 198 2.19 -23.76 -4.92
N ASN A 199 1.25 -23.13 -4.21
CA ASN A 199 1.51 -21.86 -3.53
C ASN A 199 2.47 -22.03 -2.33
N VAL A 200 2.61 -23.23 -1.78
CA VAL A 200 3.63 -23.50 -0.75
C VAL A 200 5.02 -23.39 -1.38
N GLY A 201 5.86 -22.52 -0.82
CA GLY A 201 7.23 -22.29 -1.30
C GLY A 201 7.35 -21.19 -2.36
N THR A 202 6.25 -20.57 -2.80
CA THR A 202 6.32 -19.30 -3.54
C THR A 202 6.73 -18.18 -2.60
N THR A 203 7.45 -17.18 -3.13
CA THR A 203 7.99 -16.08 -2.32
C THR A 203 7.60 -14.70 -2.83
N PHE A 204 6.86 -14.59 -3.93
CA PHE A 204 6.52 -13.29 -4.53
C PHE A 204 5.96 -12.30 -3.50
N HIS A 205 6.29 -11.03 -3.66
CA HIS A 205 5.82 -9.93 -2.82
C HIS A 205 6.16 -10.07 -1.33
N ARG A 206 7.20 -10.83 -1.01
CA ARG A 206 7.80 -10.92 0.32
C ARG A 206 9.27 -10.56 0.25
N GLY A 207 9.73 -9.76 1.20
CA GLY A 207 11.13 -9.41 1.33
C GLY A 207 11.47 -8.82 2.68
N LEU A 208 12.74 -9.00 3.03
CA LEU A 208 13.37 -8.46 4.19
C LEU A 208 14.45 -7.47 3.75
N SER A 209 14.55 -6.32 4.40
CA SER A 209 15.63 -5.37 4.12
C SER A 209 16.08 -4.65 5.39
N ARG A 210 17.36 -4.30 5.47
CA ARG A 210 17.91 -3.60 6.63
C ARG A 210 18.02 -2.11 6.34
N THR A 211 17.62 -1.28 7.29
CA THR A 211 17.81 0.16 7.19
C THR A 211 19.30 0.52 7.20
N GLY A 212 19.70 1.34 6.22
CA GLY A 212 21.04 1.92 6.16
C GLY A 212 21.23 3.12 7.10
N SER A 213 22.29 3.90 6.87
CA SER A 213 22.61 5.10 7.66
C SER A 213 21.52 6.18 7.62
N ASP A 214 20.75 6.24 6.54
CA ASP A 214 19.62 7.18 6.39
C ASP A 214 18.30 6.64 6.95
N GLY A 215 18.32 5.45 7.56
CA GLY A 215 17.13 4.83 8.13
C GLY A 215 16.14 4.37 7.07
N VAL A 216 16.62 4.01 5.88
CA VAL A 216 15.76 3.74 4.71
C VAL A 216 15.85 2.30 4.27
N VAL A 217 14.70 1.74 3.89
CA VAL A 217 14.59 0.56 3.03
C VAL A 217 13.76 0.89 1.81
N SER A 218 14.08 0.24 0.69
CA SER A 218 13.33 0.39 -0.55
C SER A 218 12.94 -0.96 -1.11
N PHE A 219 11.70 -1.04 -1.60
CA PHE A 219 11.16 -2.24 -2.25
C PHE A 219 10.62 -1.89 -3.63
N THR A 220 10.87 -2.77 -4.60
CA THR A 220 10.20 -2.77 -5.90
C THR A 220 9.25 -3.95 -5.93
N THR A 221 7.96 -3.67 -6.08
CA THR A 221 6.89 -4.67 -5.96
C THR A 221 5.75 -4.38 -6.96
N LYS A 222 4.61 -5.04 -6.79
CA LYS A 222 3.37 -4.77 -7.53
C LYS A 222 2.32 -4.16 -6.61
N PHE A 223 1.45 -3.30 -7.14
CA PHE A 223 0.32 -2.77 -6.38
C PHE A 223 -0.61 -3.92 -5.93
N PRO A 224 -0.92 -4.05 -4.62
CA PRO A 224 -1.64 -5.20 -4.09
C PRO A 224 -3.12 -5.23 -4.49
N GLY A 225 -3.64 -6.44 -4.66
CA GLY A 225 -5.07 -6.69 -4.83
C GLY A 225 -5.86 -6.59 -3.52
N LEU A 226 -7.18 -6.58 -3.67
CA LEU A 226 -8.12 -6.73 -2.56
C LEU A 226 -8.26 -8.22 -2.21
N TYR A 227 -8.36 -8.55 -0.92
CA TYR A 227 -8.84 -9.87 -0.50
C TYR A 227 -10.01 -9.73 0.49
N ALA A 228 -10.85 -10.76 0.53
CA ALA A 228 -12.15 -10.69 1.20
C ALA A 228 -12.05 -10.21 2.66
N GLY A 229 -12.86 -9.21 3.00
CA GLY A 229 -12.95 -8.65 4.35
C GLY A 229 -11.88 -7.62 4.72
N ARG A 230 -11.00 -7.20 3.78
CA ARG A 230 -9.93 -6.24 4.05
C ARG A 230 -9.78 -5.24 2.91
N THR A 231 -9.41 -4.00 3.22
CA THR A 231 -8.98 -3.01 2.22
C THR A 231 -7.66 -3.44 1.56
N THR A 232 -7.28 -2.87 0.43
CA THR A 232 -5.92 -3.02 -0.11
C THR A 232 -4.89 -2.52 0.90
N HIS A 233 -3.90 -3.35 1.24
CA HIS A 233 -2.86 -2.99 2.20
C HIS A 233 -1.55 -3.72 1.92
N ILE A 234 -0.50 -3.21 2.56
CA ILE A 234 0.83 -3.79 2.62
C ILE A 234 1.15 -3.96 4.10
N HIS A 235 1.71 -5.11 4.45
CA HIS A 235 2.20 -5.36 5.79
C HIS A 235 3.66 -4.95 5.91
N ILE A 236 3.99 -4.34 7.04
CA ILE A 236 5.33 -3.93 7.42
C ILE A 236 5.53 -4.38 8.86
N MET A 237 6.60 -5.12 9.11
CA MET A 237 7.03 -5.48 10.46
C MET A 237 8.51 -5.11 10.63
N THR A 238 8.88 -4.65 11.82
CA THR A 238 10.24 -4.22 12.09
C THR A 238 10.86 -5.03 13.21
N HIS A 239 12.07 -5.50 12.99
CA HIS A 239 12.86 -6.29 13.95
C HIS A 239 14.11 -5.50 14.36
N ALA A 240 14.19 -5.18 15.65
CA ALA A 240 15.41 -4.64 16.25
C ALA A 240 16.28 -5.79 16.76
N ASN A 241 17.61 -5.66 16.63
CA ASN A 241 18.59 -6.64 17.12
C ASN A 241 18.43 -8.06 16.51
N GLY A 242 18.04 -8.13 15.23
CA GLY A 242 17.94 -9.40 14.50
C GLY A 242 19.31 -9.99 14.16
N ASN A 243 19.37 -11.32 14.03
CA ASN A 243 20.57 -12.02 13.55
C ASN A 243 20.32 -12.52 12.12
N VAL A 244 21.19 -12.16 11.19
CA VAL A 244 21.15 -12.73 9.83
C VAL A 244 21.67 -14.14 9.87
N LEU A 245 20.87 -15.07 9.36
CA LEU A 245 21.24 -16.47 9.21
C LEU A 245 22.10 -16.66 7.96
N ALA A 246 22.90 -17.75 7.93
CA ALA A 246 23.86 -18.00 6.84
C ALA A 246 23.20 -18.16 5.45
N ASN A 247 21.91 -18.45 5.39
CA ASN A 247 21.10 -18.55 4.18
C ASN A 247 20.55 -17.19 3.69
N GLY A 248 20.91 -16.06 4.33
CA GLY A 248 20.48 -14.73 3.90
C GLY A 248 19.04 -14.38 4.26
N THR A 249 18.58 -14.90 5.41
CA THR A 249 17.28 -14.63 6.03
C THR A 249 17.47 -14.10 7.45
#